data_AF-A0A6I4UYN5-F1
#
_entry.id   AF-A0A6I4UYN5-F1
#
_cell.length_a   1.000
_cell.length_b   1.000
_cell.length_c   1.000
_cell.angle_alpha   90.00
_cell.angle_beta   90.00
_cell.angle_gamma   90.00
#
_symmetry.space_group_name_H-M   'P 1'
#
loop_
_entity.id
_entity.type
_entity.pdbx_description
1 polymer ?
#
loop_
_entity_poly.entity_id
_entity_poly.type
_entity_poly.pdbx_seq_one_letter_code
_entity_poly.pdbx_strand_id
1 'polypeptide(L)' 'MPSSSSLKPFLIAKDEEGQVRLTVRETRYNSQGYPWVTARLVEQPFASAAAARAHAAEEYGAKAGEFAAK' A
#
# COMPACT_ATOMS: atom_id res chain seq x y z
N MET A 1 19.60 16.39 -2.01
CA MET A 1 18.49 15.94 -1.13
C MET A 1 17.57 15.07 -1.97
N PRO A 2 17.50 13.74 -1.79
CA PRO A 2 16.54 12.95 -2.54
C PRO A 2 15.14 13.27 -2.03
N SER A 3 14.35 13.84 -2.92
CA SER A 3 12.96 14.20 -2.75
C SER A 3 12.21 13.02 -2.13
N SER A 4 11.65 13.22 -0.95
CA SER A 4 10.80 12.26 -0.26
C SER A 4 9.53 12.08 -1.12
N SER A 5 9.66 11.27 -2.17
CA SER A 5 8.61 10.95 -3.12
C SER A 5 7.51 10.33 -2.30
N SER A 6 6.44 11.10 -2.04
CA SER A 6 5.32 10.76 -1.16
C SER A 6 5.03 9.27 -1.26
N LEU A 7 5.58 8.52 -0.31
CA LEU A 7 5.54 7.06 -0.33
C LEU A 7 4.10 6.74 -0.01
N LYS A 8 3.29 6.56 -1.06
CA LYS A 8 1.95 6.01 -0.97
C LYS A 8 2.14 4.51 -1.02
N PRO A 9 2.41 3.86 0.13
CA PRO A 9 2.80 2.47 0.18
C PRO A 9 1.56 1.60 -0.11
N PHE A 10 0.34 2.09 0.11
CA PHE A 10 -0.88 1.30 -0.01
C PHE A 10 -1.57 1.59 -1.35
N LEU A 11 -1.44 0.68 -2.31
CA LEU A 11 -2.12 0.77 -3.59
C LEU A 11 -3.44 -0.01 -3.53
N ILE A 12 -4.53 0.64 -3.88
CA ILE A 12 -5.87 0.04 -3.97
C ILE A 12 -6.26 0.00 -5.42
N ALA A 13 -6.50 -1.20 -5.94
CA ALA A 13 -6.94 -1.45 -7.30
C ALA A 13 -8.20 -2.32 -7.28
N LYS A 14 -9.06 -2.19 -8.31
CA LYS A 14 -10.14 -3.15 -8.55
C LYS A 14 -9.67 -4.19 -9.57
N ASP A 15 -9.95 -5.44 -9.28
CA ASP A 15 -9.73 -6.55 -10.19
C ASP A 15 -10.90 -6.71 -11.16
N GLU A 16 -10.74 -7.57 -12.16
CA GLU A 16 -11.72 -7.77 -13.25
C GLU A 16 -13.05 -8.35 -12.73
N GLU A 17 -13.00 -9.10 -11.62
CA GLU A 17 -14.17 -9.60 -10.88
C GLU A 17 -14.89 -8.51 -10.06
N GLY A 18 -14.43 -7.26 -10.09
CA GLY A 18 -14.97 -6.15 -9.32
C GLY A 18 -14.56 -6.12 -7.84
N GLN A 19 -13.72 -7.08 -7.42
CA GLN A 19 -13.16 -7.14 -6.08
C GLN A 19 -12.03 -6.12 -5.90
N VAL A 20 -11.94 -5.52 -4.72
CA VAL A 20 -10.87 -4.55 -4.41
C VAL A 20 -9.66 -5.30 -3.87
N ARG A 21 -8.52 -5.13 -4.52
CA ARG A 21 -7.23 -5.65 -4.08
C ARG A 21 -6.38 -4.55 -3.46
N LEU A 22 -5.75 -4.90 -2.34
CA LEU A 22 -4.81 -4.04 -1.64
C LEU A 22 -3.39 -4.55 -1.90
N THR A 23 -2.50 -3.66 -2.31
CA THR A 23 -1.08 -3.94 -2.45
C THR A 23 -0.32 -3.02 -1.51
N VAL A 24 0.43 -3.59 -0.58
CA VAL A 24 1.25 -2.88 0.40
C VAL A 24 2.69 -2.82 -0.12
N ARG A 25 3.25 -1.62 -0.24
CA ARG A 25 4.59 -1.36 -0.78
C ARG A 25 5.46 -0.78 0.32
N GLU A 26 6.14 -1.62 1.06
CA GLU A 26 7.04 -1.17 2.10
C GLU A 26 8.34 -0.64 1.48
N THR A 27 8.82 0.51 1.95
CA THR A 27 10.12 1.04 1.55
C THR A 27 11.02 1.07 2.77
N ARG A 28 12.00 0.18 2.80
CA ARG A 28 13.00 0.12 3.88
C ARG A 28 14.36 0.54 3.34
N TYR A 29 15.18 1.17 4.17
CA TYR A 29 16.54 1.53 3.79
C TYR A 29 17.50 0.47 4.31
N ASN A 30 18.39 -0.01 3.45
CA ASN A 30 19.47 -0.89 3.91
C ASN A 30 20.55 -0.08 4.65
N SER A 31 21.52 -0.76 5.26
CA SER A 31 22.63 -0.12 5.98
C SER A 31 23.51 0.79 5.10
N GLN A 32 23.37 0.73 3.77
CA GLN A 32 24.07 1.57 2.80
C GLN A 32 23.23 2.78 2.35
N GLY A 33 22.03 2.97 2.91
CA GLY A 33 21.15 4.10 2.58
C GLY A 33 20.37 3.93 1.27
N TYR A 34 20.38 2.74 0.66
CA TYR A 34 19.59 2.48 -0.54
C TYR A 34 18.14 2.12 -0.19
N PRO A 35 17.15 2.72 -0.89
CA PRO A 35 15.75 2.37 -0.73
C PRO A 35 15.46 1.00 -1.34
N TRP A 36 15.01 0.08 -0.51
CA TRP A 36 14.50 -1.22 -0.91
C TRP A 36 12.97 -1.19 -0.82
N VAL A 37 12.33 -1.21 -2.00
CA VAL A 37 10.88 -1.24 -2.11
C VAL A 37 10.42 -2.69 -2.29
N THR A 38 9.59 -3.19 -1.38
CA THR A 38 8.96 -4.51 -1.47
C THR A 38 7.46 -4.35 -1.62
N ALA A 39 6.87 -4.93 -2.66
CA ALA A 39 5.42 -4.95 -2.87
C ALA A 39 4.85 -6.30 -2.44
N ARG A 40 3.89 -6.27 -1.51
CA ARG A 40 3.14 -7.42 -1.02
C ARG A 40 1.68 -7.26 -1.39
N LEU A 41 1.18 -8.16 -2.22
CA LEU A 41 -0.25 -8.21 -2.53
C LEU A 41 -0.97 -8.87 -1.35
N VAL A 42 -2.06 -8.25 -0.91
CA VAL A 42 -2.96 -8.84 0.09
C VAL A 42 -3.89 -9.78 -0.65
N GLU A 43 -3.78 -11.08 -0.36
CA GLU A 43 -4.57 -12.13 -1.01
C GLU A 43 -6.07 -12.03 -0.67
N GLN A 44 -6.42 -11.28 0.37
CA GLN A 44 -7.79 -11.06 0.79
C GLN A 44 -8.48 -10.04 -0.14
N PRO A 45 -9.54 -10.45 -0.88
CA PRO A 45 -10.33 -9.51 -1.66
C PRO A 45 -11.23 -8.70 -0.74
N PHE A 46 -11.29 -7.39 -0.97
CA PHE A 46 -12.14 -6.47 -0.23
C PHE A 46 -13.36 -6.08 -1.07
N ALA A 47 -14.51 -5.93 -0.43
CA ALA A 47 -15.72 -5.46 -1.11
C ALA A 47 -15.65 -3.97 -1.51
N SER A 48 -14.82 -3.18 -0.83
CA SER A 48 -14.70 -1.73 -1.07
C SER A 48 -13.31 -1.20 -0.75
N ALA A 49 -12.95 -0.07 -1.35
CA ALA A 49 -11.70 0.63 -1.04
C ALA A 49 -11.62 1.06 0.42
N ALA A 50 -12.76 1.37 1.06
CA ALA A 50 -12.80 1.70 2.48
C ALA A 50 -12.42 0.50 3.36
N ALA A 51 -12.91 -0.70 3.04
CA ALA A 51 -12.54 -1.92 3.76
C ALA A 51 -11.05 -2.26 3.61
N ALA A 52 -10.50 -2.12 2.39
CA ALA A 52 -9.06 -2.25 2.16
C ALA A 52 -8.24 -1.24 2.97
N ARG A 53 -8.70 0.02 3.06
CA ARG A 53 -8.04 1.05 3.88
C ARG A 53 -8.08 0.74 5.37
N ALA A 54 -9.23 0.29 5.88
CA ALA A 54 -9.38 -0.09 7.28
C ALA A 54 -8.45 -1.25 7.63
N HIS A 55 -8.42 -2.30 6.81
CA HIS A 55 -7.51 -3.42 7.03
C HIS A 55 -6.04 -2.99 6.99
N ALA A 56 -5.65 -2.17 6.02
CA ALA A 56 -4.30 -1.62 5.96
C ALA A 56 -3.96 -0.76 7.21
N ALA A 57 -4.94 0.00 7.72
CA ALA A 57 -4.75 0.83 8.91
C ALA A 57 -4.62 -0.01 10.18
N GLU A 58 -5.37 -1.10 10.30
CA GLU A 58 -5.36 -1.99 11.47
C GLU A 58 -4.14 -2.92 11.49
N GLU A 59 -3.82 -3.58 10.38
CA GLU A 59 -2.70 -4.53 10.31
C GLU A 59 -1.35 -3.83 10.13
N TYR A 60 -1.30 -2.80 9.28
CA TYR A 60 -0.05 -2.16 8.86
C TYR A 60 0.12 -0.73 9.40
N GLY A 61 -0.84 -0.21 10.17
CA GLY A 61 -0.79 1.17 10.70
C GLY A 61 -0.91 2.25 9.62
N ALA A 62 -1.43 1.89 8.43
CA ALA A 62 -1.55 2.78 7.28
C ALA A 62 -2.37 4.04 7.57
N LYS A 63 -1.87 5.21 7.17
CA LYS A 63 -2.61 6.48 7.28
C LYS A 63 -3.32 6.85 5.99
N ALA A 64 -4.41 7.61 6.09
CA ALA A 64 -5.23 8.02 4.93
C ALA A 64 -4.44 8.71 3.79
N GLY A 65 -3.33 9.40 4.10
CA GLY A 65 -2.46 10.05 3.11
C GLY A 65 -1.49 9.11 2.39
N GLU A 66 -1.38 7.87 2.84
CA GLU A 66 -0.46 6.84 2.33
C GLU A 66 -1.14 5.94 1.29
N PHE A 67 -2.42 6.14 1.01
CA PHE A 67 -3.15 5.38 -0.01
C PHE A 67 -3.04 6.02 -1.39
N ALA A 68 -2.61 5.22 -2.38
CA ALA A 68 -2.78 5.48 -3.79
C ALA A 68 -4.00 4.69 -4.30
N ALA A 69 -5.00 5.39 -4.80
CA ALA A 69 -6.06 4.77 -5.59
C ALA A 69 -5.73 5.00 -7.07
N LYS A 70 -5.84 3.96 -7.89
CA LYS A 70 -5.67 4.03 -9.34
C LYS A 70 -6.95 3.57 -10.03
#